data_AF-A0A7V7E8X1-F1
#
_entry.id   AF-A0A7V7E8X1-F1
#
_cell.length_a   1.000
_cell.length_b   1.000
_cell.length_c   1.000
_cell.angle_alpha   90.00
_cell.angle_beta   90.00
_cell.angle_gamma   90.00
#
_symmetry.space_group_name_H-M   'P 1'
#
loop_
_entity.id
_entity.type
_entity.pdbx_description
1 polymer ?
#
loop_
_entity_poly.entity_id
_entity_poly.type
_entity_poly.pdbx_seq_one_letter_code
_entity_poly.pdbx_strand_id
1 'polypeptide(L)'
;DPQALAPQLAYLRDHHLAAADLRARPLRPVPAISASYDPKAILQSLPPLLKGYLRAGASIGEGAVVDQQFNTTDVLVVLRTDAIAARYSRRYEAATARAA
;
A
#
# COMPACT_ATOMS: atom_id res chain seq x y z
N ASP A 1 14.62 10.87 -4.62
CA ASP A 1 15.48 9.79 -5.15
C ASP A 1 14.84 8.44 -4.85
N PRO A 2 14.46 7.66 -5.88
CA PRO A 2 13.88 6.33 -5.69
C PRO A 2 14.83 5.31 -5.04
N GLN A 3 16.15 5.45 -5.16
CA GLN A 3 17.09 4.53 -4.51
C GLN A 3 17.01 4.61 -2.98
N ALA A 4 16.87 5.83 -2.45
CA ALA A 4 16.65 6.04 -1.02
C ALA A 4 15.35 5.39 -0.50
N LEU A 5 14.39 5.12 -1.39
CA LEU A 5 13.11 4.47 -1.08
C LEU A 5 13.10 2.97 -1.38
N ALA A 6 14.22 2.39 -1.80
CA ALA A 6 14.30 0.99 -2.23
C ALA A 6 13.76 -0.01 -1.17
N PRO A 7 14.08 0.11 0.13
CA PRO A 7 13.53 -0.79 1.14
C PRO A 7 12.00 -0.71 1.26
N GLN A 8 11.44 0.50 1.20
CA GLN A 8 9.99 0.72 1.27
C GLN A 8 9.30 0.17 0.02
N LEU A 9 9.84 0.44 -1.17
CA LEU A 9 9.28 -0.05 -2.43
C LEU A 9 9.34 -1.58 -2.52
N ALA A 10 10.44 -2.20 -2.08
CA ALA A 10 10.56 -3.65 -1.98
C ALA A 10 9.52 -4.24 -1.01
N TYR A 11 9.39 -3.67 0.20
CA TYR A 11 8.37 -4.08 1.17
C TYR A 11 6.94 -3.99 0.62
N LEU A 12 6.58 -2.90 -0.05
CA LEU A 12 5.25 -2.76 -0.64
C LEU A 12 4.99 -3.80 -1.74
N ARG A 13 5.99 -4.06 -2.60
CA ARG A 13 5.91 -5.11 -3.63
C ARG A 13 5.74 -6.50 -3.01
N ASP A 14 6.46 -6.81 -1.95
CA ASP A 14 6.53 -8.16 -1.41
C ASP A 14 5.32 -8.48 -0.49
N HIS A 15 4.71 -7.47 0.12
CA HIS A 15 3.64 -7.66 1.12
C HIS A 15 2.27 -7.11 0.71
N HIS A 16 2.19 -6.19 -0.24
CA HIS A 16 0.97 -5.43 -0.52
C HIS A 16 0.57 -5.39 -1.99
N LEU A 17 1.17 -6.20 -2.85
CA LEU A 17 0.88 -6.19 -4.28
C LEU A 17 -0.59 -6.55 -4.55
N ALA A 18 -1.25 -5.77 -5.41
CA ALA A 18 -2.63 -5.98 -5.82
C ALA A 18 -2.80 -7.34 -6.53
N ALA A 19 -4.03 -7.86 -6.51
CA ALA A 19 -4.43 -9.01 -7.30
C ALA A 19 -4.21 -8.74 -8.80
N ALA A 20 -3.93 -9.79 -9.59
CA ALA A 20 -3.46 -9.64 -10.97
C ALA A 20 -4.42 -8.82 -11.88
N ASP A 21 -5.72 -8.95 -11.66
CA ASP A 21 -6.79 -8.22 -12.35
C ASP A 21 -6.84 -6.72 -12.02
N LEU A 22 -6.28 -6.32 -10.87
CA LEU A 22 -6.22 -4.93 -10.40
C LEU A 22 -4.78 -4.38 -10.34
N ARG A 23 -3.79 -5.18 -10.72
CA ARG A 23 -2.37 -4.84 -10.63
C ARG A 23 -1.95 -4.02 -11.85
N ALA A 24 -2.22 -2.73 -11.80
CA ALA A 24 -1.70 -1.82 -12.81
C ALA A 24 -0.16 -1.77 -12.76
N ARG A 25 0.45 -1.63 -13.94
CA ARG A 25 1.88 -1.36 -14.11
C ARG A 25 2.05 0.01 -14.76
N PRO A 26 2.93 0.88 -14.25
CA PRO A 26 3.27 2.13 -14.92
C PRO A 26 3.89 1.92 -16.29
N LEU A 27 3.63 2.83 -17.22
CA LEU A 27 4.26 2.83 -18.54
C LEU A 27 5.77 3.13 -18.47
N ARG A 28 6.20 3.91 -17.48
CA ARG A 28 7.59 4.30 -17.25
C ARG A 28 7.93 4.07 -15.77
N PRO A 29 8.10 2.81 -15.35
CA PRO A 29 8.35 2.49 -13.96
C PRO A 29 9.79 2.87 -13.58
N VAL A 30 9.99 3.20 -12.31
CA VAL A 30 11.30 3.13 -11.68
C VAL A 30 11.81 1.69 -11.80
N PRO A 31 13.09 1.46 -12.17
CA PRO A 31 13.67 0.12 -12.17
C PRO A 31 13.43 -0.59 -10.84
N ALA A 32 13.08 -1.87 -10.89
CA ALA A 32 12.87 -2.64 -9.68
C ALA A 32 14.19 -2.72 -8.89
N ILE A 33 14.15 -2.28 -7.63
CA ILE A 33 15.32 -2.31 -6.75
C ILE A 33 15.12 -3.45 -5.76
N SER A 34 16.11 -4.34 -5.68
CA SER A 34 16.17 -5.34 -4.63
C SER A 34 16.83 -4.72 -3.40
N ALA A 35 16.25 -4.91 -2.23
CA ALA A 35 16.77 -4.38 -0.97
C ALA A 35 16.48 -5.37 0.15
N SER A 36 17.44 -5.54 1.06
CA SER A 36 17.20 -6.21 2.34
C SER A 36 16.59 -5.22 3.32
N TYR A 37 15.63 -5.66 4.12
CA TYR A 37 14.93 -4.80 5.06
C TYR A 37 14.38 -5.58 6.27
N ASP A 38 14.22 -4.91 7.41
CA ASP A 38 13.38 -5.38 8.51
C ASP A 38 11.93 -4.95 8.26
N PRO A 39 10.97 -5.89 8.04
CA PRO A 39 9.57 -5.56 7.78
C PRO A 39 8.95 -4.63 8.83
N LYS A 40 9.33 -4.77 10.11
CA LYS A 40 8.76 -3.96 11.20
C LYS A 40 9.28 -2.53 11.14
N ALA A 41 10.59 -2.34 10.95
CA ALA A 41 11.19 -1.03 10.79
C ALA A 41 10.64 -0.31 9.55
N ILE A 42 10.48 -1.02 8.42
CA ILE A 42 9.90 -0.41 7.21
C ILE A 42 8.47 0.02 7.45
N LEU A 43 7.62 -0.84 8.00
CA LEU A 43 6.24 -0.48 8.32
C LEU A 43 6.16 0.76 9.23
N GLN A 44 7.08 0.92 10.19
CA GLN A 44 7.14 2.11 11.03
C GLN A 44 7.54 3.38 10.23
N SER A 45 8.50 3.24 9.31
CA SER A 45 9.00 4.32 8.45
C SER A 45 8.01 4.80 7.40
N LEU A 46 7.00 4.00 7.04
CA LEU A 46 6.03 4.38 6.01
C LEU A 46 5.25 5.64 6.42
N PRO A 47 4.92 6.53 5.47
CA PRO A 47 4.12 7.72 5.73
C PRO A 47 2.76 7.39 6.39
N PRO A 48 2.24 8.24 7.31
CA PRO A 48 0.98 7.98 8.00
C PRO A 48 -0.21 7.72 7.06
N LEU A 49 -0.31 8.46 5.96
CA LEU A 49 -1.39 8.30 4.98
C LEU A 49 -1.35 6.91 4.32
N LEU A 50 -0.17 6.48 3.86
CA LEU A 50 0.01 5.16 3.25
C LEU A 50 -0.31 4.05 4.25
N LYS A 51 0.14 4.17 5.51
CA LYS A 51 -0.24 3.24 6.59
C LYS A 51 -1.75 3.19 6.80
N GLY A 52 -2.44 4.32 6.70
CA GLY A 52 -3.90 4.41 6.77
C GLY A 52 -4.58 3.55 5.70
N TYR A 53 -4.14 3.67 4.44
CA TYR A 53 -4.67 2.86 3.34
C TYR A 53 -4.37 1.36 3.51
N LEU A 54 -3.14 1.00 3.85
CA LEU A 54 -2.78 -0.41 4.10
C LEU A 54 -3.60 -1.00 5.26
N ARG A 55 -3.79 -0.23 6.34
CA ARG A 55 -4.67 -0.61 7.45
C ARG A 55 -6.13 -0.70 7.02
N ALA A 56 -6.58 0.03 5.99
CA ALA A 56 -7.91 -0.10 5.41
C ALA A 56 -8.07 -1.35 4.51
N GLY A 57 -6.98 -2.08 4.24
CA GLY A 57 -6.97 -3.23 3.35
C GLY A 57 -6.64 -2.87 1.90
N ALA A 58 -6.06 -1.70 1.66
CA ALA A 58 -5.57 -1.34 0.34
C ALA A 58 -4.40 -2.23 -0.08
N SER A 59 -4.24 -2.34 -1.39
CA SER A 59 -3.11 -2.98 -2.07
C SER A 59 -2.42 -1.97 -2.98
N ILE A 60 -1.24 -2.31 -3.48
CA ILE A 60 -0.38 -1.45 -4.28
C ILE A 60 -0.21 -2.04 -5.67
N GLY A 61 -0.22 -1.19 -6.70
CA GLY A 61 0.12 -1.57 -8.07
C GLY A 61 1.58 -2.05 -8.19
N GLU A 62 1.97 -2.49 -9.37
CA GLU A 62 3.34 -2.98 -9.58
C GLU A 62 4.29 -1.85 -9.97
N GLY A 63 5.26 -1.56 -9.10
CA GLY A 63 6.28 -0.56 -9.33
C GLY A 63 5.88 0.85 -8.88
N ALA A 64 6.79 1.79 -9.10
CA ALA A 64 6.63 3.20 -8.74
C ALA A 64 6.97 4.10 -9.93
N VAL A 65 6.55 5.37 -9.87
CA VAL A 65 6.86 6.39 -10.88
C VAL A 65 7.53 7.57 -10.18
N VAL A 66 8.53 8.17 -10.83
CA VAL A 66 9.04 9.48 -10.41
C VAL A 66 8.18 10.56 -11.05
N ASP A 67 7.50 11.34 -10.23
CA ASP A 67 6.90 12.58 -10.68
C ASP A 67 7.92 13.71 -10.52
N GLN A 68 8.48 14.13 -11.65
CA GLN A 68 9.50 15.18 -11.68
C GLN A 68 8.93 16.57 -11.40
N GLN A 69 7.63 16.80 -11.67
CA GLN A 69 6.99 18.09 -11.45
C GLN A 69 6.79 18.34 -9.95
N PHE A 70 6.49 17.29 -9.19
CA PHE A 70 6.25 17.38 -7.75
C PHE A 70 7.43 16.87 -6.90
N ASN A 71 8.48 16.35 -7.53
CA ASN A 71 9.64 15.74 -6.87
C ASN A 71 9.21 14.60 -5.91
N THR A 72 8.26 13.77 -6.35
CA THR A 72 7.73 12.63 -5.59
C THR A 72 8.07 11.31 -6.25
N THR A 73 7.89 10.23 -5.49
CA THR A 73 7.90 8.87 -6.01
C THR A 73 6.58 8.24 -5.63
N ASP A 74 5.75 7.96 -6.64
CA ASP A 74 4.36 7.60 -6.45
C ASP A 74 4.15 6.11 -6.73
N VAL A 75 3.22 5.53 -6.00
CA VAL A 75 2.72 4.17 -6.20
C VAL A 75 1.21 4.22 -6.35
N LEU A 76 0.64 3.35 -7.18
CA LEU A 76 -0.81 3.23 -7.28
C LEU A 76 -1.36 2.52 -6.04
N VAL A 77 -2.29 3.15 -5.32
CA VAL A 77 -3.03 2.54 -4.21
C VAL A 77 -4.40 2.08 -4.71
N VAL A 78 -4.73 0.81 -4.51
CA VAL A 78 -6.01 0.20 -4.88
C VAL A 78 -6.74 -0.22 -3.61
N LEU A 79 -7.90 0.37 -3.35
CA LEU A 79 -8.76 0.02 -2.22
C LEU A 79 -10.13 -0.40 -2.74
N ARG A 80 -10.50 -1.67 -2.50
CA ARG A 80 -11.81 -2.16 -2.90
C ARG A 80 -12.87 -1.72 -1.89
N THR A 81 -13.92 -1.07 -2.37
CA THR A 81 -14.99 -0.50 -1.54
C THR A 81 -15.84 -1.56 -0.86
N ASP A 82 -16.04 -2.72 -1.50
CA ASP A 82 -16.74 -3.87 -0.93
C ASP A 82 -16.02 -4.44 0.31
N ALA A 83 -14.69 -4.49 0.27
CA ALA A 83 -13.86 -4.91 1.41
C ALA A 83 -13.95 -3.92 2.58
N ILE A 84 -14.06 -2.62 2.30
CA ILE A 84 -14.32 -1.59 3.33
C ILE A 84 -15.68 -1.85 3.99
N ALA A 85 -16.74 -1.98 3.20
CA ALA A 85 -18.11 -2.14 3.68
C ALA A 85 -18.25 -3.37 4.60
N ALA A 86 -17.67 -4.51 4.20
CA ALA A 86 -17.69 -5.73 5.01
C ALA A 86 -16.91 -5.62 6.33
N ARG A 87 -15.95 -4.70 6.45
CA ARG A 87 -15.23 -4.45 7.71
C ARG A 87 -15.97 -3.46 8.60
N TYR A 88 -16.59 -2.44 7.99
CA TYR A 88 -17.46 -1.51 8.69
C TYR A 88 -18.68 -2.24 9.28
N SER A 89 -19.35 -3.12 8.53
CA SER A 89 -20.49 -3.90 9.05
C SER A 89 -20.11 -4.73 10.27
N ARG A 90 -19.01 -5.49 10.19
CA ARG A 90 -18.48 -6.29 11.31
C ARG A 90 -18.17 -5.46 12.56
N ARG A 91 -17.72 -4.21 12.41
CA ARG A 91 -17.43 -3.31 13.54
C ARG A 91 -18.73 -2.92 14.27
N TYR A 92 -19.82 -2.68 13.54
CA TYR A 92 -21.10 -2.29 14.11
C TYR A 92 -21.88 -3.49 14.63
N GLU A 93 -21.90 -4.62 13.93
CA GLU A 93 -22.50 -5.87 14.43
C GLU A 93 -21.82 -6.37 15.71
N ALA A 94 -20.50 -6.27 15.80
CA ALA A 94 -19.76 -6.61 17.03
C ALA A 94 -19.96 -5.58 18.16
N ALA A 95 -20.41 -4.36 17.85
CA ALA A 95 -20.74 -3.35 18.85
C ALA A 95 -22.15 -3.56 19.40
N THR A 96 -23.13 -3.93 18.56
CA THR A 96 -24.47 -4.32 19.01
C THR A 96 -24.47 -5.63 19.79
N ALA A 97 -23.68 -6.63 19.39
CA ALA A 97 -23.57 -7.90 20.12
C ALA A 97 -22.87 -7.77 21.50
N ARG A 98 -22.13 -6.69 21.76
CA ARG A 98 -21.54 -6.40 23.08
C ARG A 98 -22.44 -5.56 23.99
N ALA A 99 -23.51 -4.99 23.43
CA ALA A 99 -24.46 -4.14 24.14
C ALA A 99 -25.78 -4.86 24.46
N ALA A 100 -25.93 -6.11 24.02
CA ALA A 100 -27.04 -7.03 24.31
C ALA A 100 -26.56 -8.12 25.28
#